data_AF-A0A0H5Q571-F1
#
_entry.id   AF-A0A0H5Q571-F1
#
_cell.length_a   1.000
_cell.length_b   1.000
_cell.length_c   1.000
_cell.angle_alpha   90.00
_cell.angle_beta   90.00
_cell.angle_gamma   90.00
#
_symmetry.space_group_name_H-M   'P 1'
#
loop_
_entity.id
_entity.type
_entity.pdbx_description
1 polymer ?
#
loop_
_entity_poly.entity_id
_entity_poly.type
_entity_poly.pdbx_seq_one_letter_code
_entity_poly.pdbx_strand_id
1 'polypeptide(L)'
;MSSQKIKEQIEKIEQQKKIELEKIEQLKRQQIAAKQKLRAVESAEKRKDDTKLKILMGAYLEKILKESPQTVQFHKTKFKAFCAAEKSEKARTKNLELADKFFNDLENKQDV
;
A
#
# COMPACT_ATOMS: atom_id res chain seq x y z
N MET A 1 -39.62 46.95 27.08
CA MET A 1 -39.72 45.89 26.05
C MET A 1 -40.65 44.80 26.55
N SER A 2 -41.57 44.27 25.73
CA SER A 2 -42.51 43.24 26.21
C SER A 2 -41.82 41.88 26.32
N SER A 3 -42.21 41.08 27.31
CA SER A 3 -41.69 39.73 27.55
C SER A 3 -41.80 38.81 26.31
N GLN A 4 -42.82 39.03 25.47
CA GLN A 4 -43.02 38.31 24.20
C GLN A 4 -41.90 38.56 23.18
N LYS A 5 -41.44 39.80 23.00
CA LYS A 5 -40.34 40.12 22.07
C LYS A 5 -39.02 39.47 22.49
N ILE A 6 -38.80 39.34 23.80
CA ILE A 6 -37.59 38.69 24.35
C ILE A 6 -37.65 37.17 24.10
N LYS A 7 -38.82 36.55 24.27
CA LYS A 7 -39.01 35.12 23.97
C LYS A 7 -38.78 34.79 22.49
N GLU A 8 -39.34 35.60 21.59
CA GLU A 8 -39.13 35.43 20.13
C GLU A 8 -37.65 35.59 19.71
N GLN A 9 -36.91 36.51 20.37
CA GLN A 9 -35.48 36.67 20.11
C GLN A 9 -34.66 35.46 20.60
N ILE A 10 -34.97 34.93 21.78
CA ILE A 10 -34.31 33.72 22.31
C ILE A 10 -34.56 32.53 21.38
N GLU A 11 -35.80 32.33 20.94
CA GLU A 11 -36.16 31.21 20.07
C GLU A 11 -35.45 31.29 18.71
N LYS A 12 -35.28 32.50 18.14
CA LYS A 12 -34.47 32.72 16.93
C LYS A 12 -32.99 32.40 17.16
N ILE A 13 -32.43 32.80 18.30
CA ILE A 13 -31.03 32.51 18.65
C ILE A 13 -30.82 31.00 18.83
N GLU A 14 -31.77 30.30 19.44
CA GLU A 14 -31.71 28.84 19.61
C GLU A 14 -31.79 28.11 18.28
N GLN A 15 -32.66 28.55 17.37
CA GLN A 15 -32.74 28.00 16.01
C GLN A 15 -31.44 28.23 15.23
N GLN A 16 -30.87 29.44 15.28
CA GLN A 16 -29.58 29.74 14.65
C GLN A 16 -28.44 28.90 15.24
N LYS A 17 -28.40 28.75 16.56
CA LYS A 17 -27.42 27.90 17.26
C LYS A 17 -27.54 26.44 16.80
N LYS A 18 -28.76 25.92 16.65
CA LYS A 18 -28.98 24.55 16.16
C LYS A 18 -28.45 24.37 14.74
N ILE A 19 -28.76 25.30 13.83
CA ILE A 19 -28.30 25.27 12.44
C ILE A 19 -26.76 25.32 12.37
N GLU A 20 -26.12 26.19 13.15
CA GLU A 20 -24.66 26.29 13.19
C GLU A 20 -24.02 25.03 13.79
N LEU A 21 -24.63 24.40 14.79
CA LEU A 21 -24.14 23.13 15.35
C LEU A 21 -24.24 21.99 14.33
N GLU A 22 -25.34 21.88 13.59
CA GLU A 22 -25.50 20.89 12.51
C GLU A 22 -24.46 21.09 11.41
N LYS A 23 -24.19 22.35 11.04
CA LYS A 23 -23.16 22.72 10.06
C LYS A 23 -21.76 22.35 10.55
N ILE A 24 -21.43 22.61 11.81
CA ILE A 24 -20.16 22.20 12.42
C ILE A 24 -20.01 20.68 12.38
N GLU A 25 -21.07 19.93 12.67
CA GLU A 25 -21.03 18.47 12.64
C GLU A 25 -20.81 17.95 11.21
N GLN A 26 -21.48 18.53 10.22
CA GLN A 26 -21.28 18.21 8.81
C GLN A 26 -19.83 18.50 8.37
N LEU A 27 -19.27 19.65 8.74
CA LEU A 27 -17.88 20.02 8.43
C LEU A 27 -16.88 19.06 9.10
N LYS A 28 -17.13 18.63 10.34
CA LYS A 28 -16.29 17.63 11.02
C LYS A 28 -16.31 16.29 10.27
N ARG A 29 -17.48 15.82 9.83
CA ARG A 29 -17.59 14.58 9.04
C ARG A 29 -16.85 14.71 7.70
N GLN A 30 -16.98 15.84 7.02
CA GLN A 30 -16.25 16.11 5.77
C GLN A 30 -14.74 16.14 5.98
N GLN A 31 -14.25 16.76 7.07
CA GLN A 31 -12.83 16.79 7.40
C GLN A 31 -12.27 15.38 7.64
N ILE A 32 -12.98 14.53 8.37
CA ILE A 32 -12.58 13.15 8.62
C ILE A 32 -12.51 12.38 7.29
N ALA A 33 -13.53 12.49 6.45
CA ALA A 33 -13.57 11.83 5.14
C ALA A 33 -12.43 12.30 4.24
N ALA A 34 -12.13 13.60 4.21
CA ALA A 34 -11.01 14.15 3.44
C ALA A 34 -9.66 13.61 3.94
N LYS A 35 -9.42 13.55 5.26
CA LYS A 35 -8.20 12.97 5.84
C LYS A 35 -8.06 11.48 5.51
N GLN A 36 -9.14 10.72 5.54
CA GLN A 36 -9.12 9.31 5.16
C GLN A 36 -8.79 9.12 3.68
N LYS A 37 -9.37 9.94 2.80
CA LYS A 37 -9.03 9.94 1.36
C LYS A 37 -7.56 10.25 1.13
N LEU A 38 -7.02 11.26 1.80
CA LEU A 38 -5.60 11.62 1.68
C LEU A 38 -4.69 10.46 2.08
N ARG A 39 -4.93 9.85 3.24
CA ARG A 39 -4.16 8.68 3.71
C ARG A 39 -4.25 7.49 2.75
N ALA A 40 -5.41 7.27 2.13
CA ALA A 40 -5.59 6.21 1.14
C ALA A 40 -4.77 6.47 -0.13
N VAL A 41 -4.71 7.73 -0.59
CA VAL A 41 -3.86 8.15 -1.72
C VAL A 41 -2.39 7.96 -1.39
N GLU A 42 -1.92 8.49 -0.26
CA GLU A 42 -0.52 8.34 0.19
C GLU A 42 -0.11 6.86 0.31
N SER A 43 -0.99 6.01 0.87
CA SER A 43 -0.75 4.57 0.95
C SER A 43 -0.71 3.89 -0.43
N ALA A 44 -1.52 4.36 -1.38
CA ALA A 44 -1.50 3.85 -2.75
C ALA A 44 -0.21 4.28 -3.48
N GLU A 45 0.22 5.53 -3.33
CA GLU A 45 1.46 6.04 -3.90
C GLU A 45 2.67 5.30 -3.32
N LYS A 46 2.74 5.15 -2.00
CA LYS A 46 3.80 4.37 -1.35
C LYS A 46 3.86 2.93 -1.89
N ARG A 47 2.72 2.27 -2.09
CA ARG A 47 2.67 0.92 -2.69
C ARG A 47 3.16 0.90 -4.13
N LYS A 48 2.86 1.94 -4.92
CA LYS A 48 3.38 2.08 -6.29
C LYS A 48 4.90 2.22 -6.28
N ASP A 49 5.44 3.07 -5.41
CA ASP A 49 6.88 3.30 -5.30
C ASP A 49 7.62 2.05 -4.80
N ASP A 50 7.10 1.36 -3.78
CA ASP A 50 7.64 0.08 -3.30
C ASP A 50 7.64 -0.98 -4.41
N THR A 51 6.58 -1.04 -5.20
CA THR A 51 6.48 -1.97 -6.35
C THR A 51 7.50 -1.62 -7.42
N LYS A 52 7.62 -0.33 -7.77
CA LYS A 52 8.59 0.17 -8.75
C LYS A 52 10.02 -0.15 -8.30
N LEU A 53 10.34 0.07 -7.03
CA LEU A 53 11.65 -0.24 -6.48
C LEU A 53 11.96 -1.74 -6.57
N LYS A 54 11.02 -2.62 -6.20
CA LYS A 54 11.20 -4.08 -6.32
C LYS A 54 11.44 -4.53 -7.75
N ILE A 55 10.74 -3.93 -8.72
CA ILE A 55 10.95 -4.21 -10.16
C ILE A 55 12.35 -3.77 -10.58
N LEU A 56 12.77 -2.54 -10.21
CA LEU A 56 14.10 -2.02 -10.57
C LEU A 56 15.23 -2.85 -9.95
N MET A 57 15.10 -3.21 -8.66
CA MET A 57 16.05 -4.09 -7.99
C MET A 57 16.07 -5.48 -8.63
N GLY A 58 14.90 -6.04 -8.96
CA GLY A 58 14.79 -7.33 -9.64
C GLY A 58 15.50 -7.33 -10.98
N ALA A 59 15.27 -6.31 -11.81
CA ALA A 59 15.92 -6.16 -13.11
C ALA A 59 17.45 -5.99 -12.98
N TYR A 60 17.90 -5.20 -12.01
CA TYR A 60 19.33 -5.03 -11.72
C TYR A 60 19.98 -6.35 -11.29
N LEU A 61 19.35 -7.09 -10.37
CA LEU A 61 19.85 -8.39 -9.91
C LEU A 61 19.85 -9.42 -11.04
N GLU A 62 18.83 -9.45 -11.89
CA GLU A 62 18.79 -10.35 -13.06
C GLU A 62 19.97 -10.10 -13.99
N LYS A 63 20.34 -8.83 -14.20
CA LYS A 63 21.54 -8.45 -14.98
C LYS A 63 22.82 -9.02 -14.35
N ILE A 64 22.98 -8.89 -13.03
CA ILE A 64 24.15 -9.44 -12.31
C ILE A 64 24.19 -10.96 -12.40
N LEU A 65 23.04 -11.62 -12.20
CA LEU A 65 22.98 -13.09 -12.23
C LEU A 65 23.42 -13.63 -13.59
N LYS A 66 23.11 -12.92 -14.69
CA LYS A 66 23.49 -13.29 -16.04
C LYS A 66 24.98 -13.14 -16.36
N GLU A 67 25.79 -12.53 -15.50
CA GLU A 67 27.22 -12.30 -15.74
C GLU A 67 28.03 -13.60 -15.86
N SER A 68 27.68 -14.63 -15.09
CA SER A 68 28.31 -15.96 -15.23
C SER A 68 27.40 -17.09 -14.75
N PRO A 69 27.51 -18.30 -15.33
CA PRO A 69 26.77 -19.48 -14.86
C PRO A 69 27.03 -19.83 -13.38
N GLN A 70 28.26 -19.58 -12.89
CA GLN A 70 28.63 -19.83 -11.50
C GLN A 70 27.85 -18.90 -10.55
N THR A 71 27.66 -17.63 -10.95
CA THR A 71 26.84 -16.66 -10.21
C THR A 71 25.39 -17.13 -10.11
N VAL A 72 24.81 -17.60 -11.21
CA VAL A 72 23.44 -18.14 -11.24
C VAL A 72 23.29 -19.28 -10.24
N GLN A 73 24.17 -20.29 -10.29
CA GLN A 73 24.08 -21.48 -9.45
C GLN A 73 24.27 -21.17 -7.96
N PHE A 74 25.22 -20.28 -7.62
CA PHE A 74 25.44 -19.82 -6.26
C PHE A 74 24.19 -19.16 -5.67
N HIS A 75 23.58 -18.24 -6.41
CA HIS A 75 22.40 -17.51 -5.94
C HIS A 75 21.13 -18.35 -6.00
N LYS A 76 20.99 -19.30 -6.93
CA LYS A 76 19.87 -20.26 -6.98
C LYS A 76 19.71 -20.99 -5.65
N THR A 77 20.81 -21.51 -5.13
CA THR A 77 20.82 -22.25 -3.86
C THR A 77 20.42 -21.37 -2.69
N LYS A 78 20.99 -20.15 -2.60
CA LYS A 78 20.67 -19.19 -1.53
C LYS A 78 19.22 -18.71 -1.59
N PHE A 79 18.71 -18.42 -2.78
CA PHE A 79 17.34 -17.94 -2.96
C PHE A 79 16.31 -19.03 -2.65
N LYS A 80 16.56 -20.29 -3.04
CA LYS A 80 15.72 -21.42 -2.65
C LYS A 80 15.67 -21.63 -1.14
N ALA A 81 16.81 -21.55 -0.46
CA ALA A 81 16.85 -21.65 1.00
C ALA A 81 16.05 -20.52 1.67
N PHE A 82 16.13 -19.30 1.15
CA PHE A 82 15.28 -18.19 1.59
C PHE A 82 13.78 -18.49 1.39
N CYS A 83 13.39 -18.99 0.22
CA CYS A 83 11.99 -19.36 -0.05
C CYS A 83 11.50 -20.50 0.84
N ALA A 84 12.36 -21.47 1.14
CA ALA A 84 12.06 -22.61 2.00
C ALA A 84 11.84 -22.22 3.48
N ALA A 85 12.38 -21.08 3.92
CA ALA A 85 12.17 -20.56 5.28
C ALA A 85 10.77 -19.93 5.49
N GLU A 86 9.96 -19.81 4.44
CA GLU A 86 8.58 -19.33 4.55
C GLU A 86 7.74 -20.26 5.43
N LYS A 87 7.04 -19.67 6.41
CA LYS A 87 6.25 -20.40 7.41
C LYS A 87 4.99 -20.97 6.80
N SER A 88 4.33 -20.20 5.93
CA SER A 88 3.13 -20.67 5.25
C SER A 88 3.49 -21.70 4.19
N GLU A 89 3.01 -22.93 4.34
CA GLU A 89 3.24 -24.02 3.38
C GLU A 89 2.79 -23.63 1.96
N LYS A 90 1.59 -23.05 1.83
CA LYS A 90 1.06 -22.59 0.54
C LYS A 90 1.95 -21.52 -0.10
N ALA A 91 2.46 -20.57 0.68
CA ALA A 91 3.33 -19.52 0.17
C ALA A 91 4.72 -20.08 -0.18
N ARG A 92 5.27 -20.95 0.68
CA ARG A 92 6.55 -21.64 0.46
C ARG A 92 6.55 -22.42 -0.85
N THR A 93 5.54 -23.25 -1.09
CA THR A 93 5.42 -24.05 -2.32
C THR A 93 5.40 -23.16 -3.55
N LYS A 94 4.56 -22.11 -3.57
CA LYS A 94 4.50 -21.16 -4.68
C LYS A 94 5.82 -20.42 -4.90
N ASN A 95 6.47 -20.00 -3.82
CA ASN A 95 7.75 -19.28 -3.92
C ASN A 95 8.84 -20.18 -4.49
N LEU A 96 8.89 -21.46 -4.10
CA LEU A 96 9.82 -22.44 -4.63
C LEU A 96 9.55 -22.73 -6.12
N GLU A 97 8.29 -22.92 -6.51
CA GLU A 97 7.91 -23.09 -7.92
C GLU A 97 8.34 -21.90 -8.79
N LEU A 98 8.11 -20.68 -8.30
CA LEU A 98 8.53 -19.45 -8.99
C LEU A 98 10.05 -19.33 -9.07
N ALA A 99 10.77 -19.67 -7.99
CA ALA A 99 12.22 -19.69 -7.95
C ALA A 99 12.79 -20.68 -8.99
N ASP A 100 12.25 -21.90 -9.02
CA ASP A 100 12.64 -22.94 -9.97
C ASP A 100 12.48 -22.46 -11.41
N LYS A 101 11.30 -21.92 -11.74
CA LYS A 101 11.04 -21.38 -13.07
C LYS A 101 12.03 -20.27 -13.43
N PHE A 102 12.22 -19.29 -12.54
CA PHE A 102 13.12 -18.16 -12.80
C PHE A 102 14.56 -18.59 -13.06
N PHE A 103 15.12 -19.44 -12.20
CA PHE A 103 16.53 -19.86 -12.36
C PHE A 103 16.72 -20.82 -13.54
N ASN A 104 15.77 -21.71 -13.83
CA ASN A 104 15.84 -22.55 -15.03
C ASN A 104 15.76 -21.71 -16.31
N ASP A 105 14.92 -20.67 -16.35
CA ASP A 105 14.85 -19.74 -17.49
C ASP A 105 16.15 -18.94 -17.67
N LEU A 106 16.88 -18.65 -16.58
CA LEU A 106 18.18 -17.97 -16.64
C LEU A 106 19.28 -18.89 -17.18
N GLU A 107 19.33 -20.13 -16.70
CA GLU A 107 20.31 -21.14 -17.13
C GLU A 107 20.14 -21.45 -18.62
N ASN A 108 18.91 -21.71 -19.07
CA ASN A 108 18.62 -22.03 -20.48
C ASN A 108 18.92 -20.87 -21.45
N LYS A 109 18.98 -19.62 -20.96
CA LYS A 109 19.30 -18.43 -21.77
C LYS A 109 20.80 -18.15 -21.86
N GLN A 110 21.64 -18.89 -21.13
CA GLN A 110 23.10 -18.78 -21.21
C GLN A 110 23.71 -19.77 -22.23
N ASP A 111 22.95 -20.76 -22.70
CA ASP A 111 23.38 -21.79 -23.67
C ASP A 111 23.13 -21.41 -25.16
N VAL A 112 22.84 -20.13 -25.45
CA VAL A 112 22.68 -19.55 -26.81
C VAL A 112 23.61 -18.37 -26.97
#